data_AF-A0A392NA52-F1
#
_entry.id   AF-A0A392NA52-F1
#
_cell.length_a   1.000
_cell.length_b   1.000
_cell.length_c   1.000
_cell.angle_alpha   90.00
_cell.angle_beta   90.00
_cell.angle_gamma   90.00
#
_symmetry.space_group_name_H-M   'P 1'
#
loop_
_entity.id
_entity.type
_entity.pdbx_description
1 polymer ?
#
loop_
_entity_poly.entity_id
_entity_poly.type
_entity_poly.pdbx_seq_one_letter_code
_entity_poly.pdbx_strand_id
1 'polypeptide(L)'
;GDVVQVDTWVSATGKNGMRRDWLVRDSKTGEILTRASSVWVMMNKLTRKLSKIPEEVRGEIEPYFVNSDPVVDEDNRKLTKLDDKAEYIRTGLTVRTLFF
;
A
#
# COMPACT_ATOMS: atom_id res chain seq x y z
N GLY A 1 -15.37 -10.90 22.46
CA GLY A 1 -14.91 -10.69 21.08
C GLY A 1 -13.50 -11.22 20.97
N ASP A 2 -13.07 -11.55 19.76
CA ASP A 2 -11.72 -12.03 19.51
C ASP A 2 -10.72 -10.87 19.52
N VAL A 3 -9.51 -11.13 20.01
CA VAL A 3 -8.43 -10.15 20.10
C VAL A 3 -7.34 -10.59 19.14
N VAL A 4 -6.97 -9.69 18.24
CA VAL A 4 -5.91 -9.94 17.25
C VAL A 4 -4.75 -8.97 17.44
N GLN A 5 -3.54 -9.47 17.21
CA GLN A 5 -2.36 -8.66 17.05
C GLN A 5 -2.17 -8.36 15.56
N VAL A 6 -1.89 -7.10 15.24
CA VAL A 6 -1.58 -6.66 13.88
C VAL A 6 -0.18 -6.08 13.87
N ASP A 7 0.73 -6.77 13.20
CA ASP A 7 2.06 -6.25 12.93
C ASP A 7 2.09 -5.68 11.52
N THR A 8 2.57 -4.44 11.38
CA THR A 8 2.66 -3.77 10.09
C THR A 8 3.98 -3.05 9.95
N TRP A 9 4.53 -3.11 8.75
CA TRP A 9 5.75 -2.41 8.38
C TRP A 9 5.64 -1.93 6.94
N VAL A 10 6.48 -0.96 6.60
CA VAL A 10 6.58 -0.40 5.26
C VAL A 10 7.94 -0.73 4.70
N SER A 11 8.00 -1.08 3.41
CA SER A 11 9.23 -1.30 2.67
C SER A 11 9.19 -0.49 1.39
N ALA A 12 10.36 -0.11 0.87
CA ALA A 12 10.44 0.47 -0.46
C ALA A 12 10.03 -0.56 -1.52
N THR A 13 9.34 -0.13 -2.58
CA THR A 13 9.10 -0.98 -3.77
C THR A 13 9.38 -0.22 -5.06
N GLY A 14 10.30 -0.76 -5.85
CA GLY A 14 10.79 -0.14 -7.07
C GLY A 14 11.32 1.29 -6.86
N LYS A 15 11.22 2.13 -7.89
CA LYS A 15 11.74 3.52 -7.85
C LYS A 15 10.76 4.52 -7.22
N ASN A 16 9.46 4.24 -7.27
CA ASN A 16 8.40 5.25 -7.04
C ASN A 16 7.29 4.79 -6.08
N GLY A 17 7.37 3.57 -5.54
CA GLY A 17 6.31 3.01 -4.71
C GLY A 17 6.79 2.68 -3.30
N MET A 18 5.82 2.48 -2.41
CA MET A 18 6.02 1.86 -1.10
C MET A 18 5.10 0.66 -0.96
N ARG A 19 5.57 -0.39 -0.29
CA ARG A 19 4.79 -1.57 0.06
C ARG A 19 4.50 -1.52 1.54
N ARG A 20 3.25 -1.73 1.93
CA ARG A 20 2.88 -1.97 3.33
C ARG A 20 2.46 -3.41 3.47
N ASP A 21 3.05 -4.07 4.45
CA ASP A 21 2.75 -5.44 4.79
C ASP A 21 2.01 -5.49 6.13
N TRP A 22 1.15 -6.49 6.26
CA TRP A 22 0.44 -6.80 7.49
C TRP A 22 0.50 -8.29 7.78
N LEU A 23 0.77 -8.60 9.04
CA LEU A 23 0.63 -9.93 9.61
C LEU A 23 -0.39 -9.85 10.75
N VAL A 24 -1.50 -10.58 10.59
CA VAL A 24 -2.57 -10.61 11.59
C VAL A 24 -2.54 -11.95 12.31
N ARG A 25 -2.48 -11.90 13.64
CA ARG A 25 -2.35 -13.07 14.50
C ARG A 25 -3.44 -13.10 15.58
N ASP A 26 -3.88 -14.30 15.95
CA ASP A 26 -4.67 -14.47 17.18
C ASP A 26 -3.79 -14.11 18.38
N SER A 27 -4.28 -13.21 19.24
CA SER A 27 -3.47 -12.69 20.35
C SER A 27 -3.23 -13.71 21.46
N LYS A 28 -3.99 -14.81 21.53
CA LYS A 28 -3.87 -15.84 22.57
C LYS A 28 -2.99 -16.99 22.11
N THR A 29 -3.18 -17.47 20.88
CA THR A 29 -2.48 -18.64 20.35
C THR A 29 -1.22 -18.26 19.57
N GLY A 30 -1.13 -17.02 19.08
CA GLY A 30 -0.08 -16.58 18.17
C GLY A 30 -0.24 -17.12 16.74
N GLU A 31 -1.34 -17.82 16.44
CA GLU A 31 -1.62 -18.36 15.11
C GLU A 31 -1.78 -17.23 14.08
N ILE A 32 -1.20 -17.42 12.90
CA ILE A 32 -1.32 -16.47 11.80
C ILE A 32 -2.67 -16.67 11.13
N LEU A 33 -3.57 -15.71 11.32
CA LEU A 33 -4.90 -15.71 10.75
C LEU A 33 -4.89 -15.25 9.30
N THR A 34 -4.12 -14.20 9.00
CA THR A 34 -3.99 -13.69 7.63
C THR A 34 -2.70 -12.90 7.40
N ARG A 35 -2.34 -12.78 6.12
CA ARG A 35 -1.24 -11.96 5.60
C ARG A 35 -1.82 -11.09 4.49
N ALA A 36 -1.41 -9.82 4.48
CA ALA A 36 -1.83 -8.90 3.44
C ALA A 36 -0.66 -8.02 3.02
N SER A 37 -0.67 -7.58 1.75
CA SER A 37 0.28 -6.61 1.23
C SER A 37 -0.45 -5.60 0.35
N SER A 38 0.05 -4.36 0.33
CA SER A 38 -0.48 -3.27 -0.48
C SER A 38 0.65 -2.44 -1.06
N VAL A 39 0.60 -2.19 -2.36
CA VAL A 39 1.54 -1.30 -3.05
C VAL A 39 0.88 0.06 -3.27
N TRP A 40 1.59 1.10 -2.88
CA TRP A 40 1.16 2.49 -2.97
C TRP A 40 2.04 3.19 -3.99
N VAL A 41 1.40 3.96 -4.86
CA VAL A 41 2.07 4.81 -5.86
C VAL A 41 1.52 6.22 -5.76
N MET A 42 2.36 7.21 -6.05
CA MET A 42 1.92 8.60 -6.09
C MET A 42 1.30 8.93 -7.44
N MET A 43 0.21 9.70 -7.39
CA MET A 43 -0.46 10.22 -8.59
C MET A 43 -0.44 11.75 -8.56
N ASN A 44 0.00 12.34 -9.66
CA ASN A 44 -0.14 13.78 -9.87
C ASN A 44 -1.63 14.12 -10.03
N LYS A 45 -2.15 15.02 -9.18
CA LYS A 45 -3.57 15.38 -9.17
C LYS A 45 -4.04 16.06 -10.45
N LEU A 46 -3.19 16.88 -11.09
CA LEU A 46 -3.53 17.64 -12.29
C LEU A 46 -3.49 16.76 -13.54
N THR A 47 -2.39 16.02 -13.73
CA THR A 47 -2.19 15.22 -14.94
C THR A 47 -2.80 13.83 -14.86
N ARG A 48 -3.20 13.38 -13.66
CA ARG A 48 -3.71 12.03 -13.36
C ARG A 48 -2.74 10.91 -13.75
N LYS A 49 -1.45 11.23 -13.86
CA LYS A 49 -0.37 10.28 -14.16
C LYS A 49 0.39 9.90 -12.90
N LEU A 50 1.00 8.73 -12.90
CA LEU A 50 1.93 8.34 -11.84
C LEU A 50 3.08 9.35 -11.78
N SER A 51 3.43 9.76 -10.56
CA SER A 51 4.56 10.66 -10.31
C SER A 51 5.54 10.02 -9.34
N LYS A 52 6.78 10.49 -9.36
CA LYS A 52 7.74 10.15 -8.31
C LYS A 52 7.27 10.76 -6.97
N ILE A 53 7.66 10.13 -5.88
CA ILE A 53 7.56 10.75 -4.54
C ILE A 53 8.55 11.93 -4.53
N PRO A 54 8.13 13.16 -4.18
CA PRO A 54 9.04 14.28 -3.99
C PRO A 54 10.11 13.96 -2.95
N GLU A 55 11.33 14.47 -3.12
CA GLU A 55 12.47 14.10 -2.27
C GLU A 55 12.25 14.45 -0.79
N GLU A 56 11.63 15.61 -0.51
CA GLU A 56 11.29 16.03 0.85
C GLU A 56 10.35 15.02 1.53
N VAL A 57 9.29 14.61 0.83
CA VAL A 57 8.34 13.60 1.33
C VAL A 57 9.02 12.24 1.48
N ARG A 58 9.94 11.89 0.56
CA ARG A 58 10.74 10.66 0.67
C ARG A 58 11.59 10.69 1.94
N GLY A 59 12.31 11.78 2.19
CA GLY A 59 13.17 11.92 3.36
C GLY A 59 12.40 11.84 4.68
N GLU A 60 11.15 12.31 4.70
CA GLU A 60 10.27 12.17 5.87
C GLU A 60 9.84 10.72 6.13
N ILE A 61 9.56 9.93 5.08
CA ILE A 61 9.01 8.57 5.22
C ILE A 61 10.08 7.47 5.23
N GLU A 62 11.23 7.71 4.63
CA GLU A 62 12.32 6.74 4.46
C GLU A 62 12.82 6.14 5.79
N PRO A 63 12.94 6.89 6.90
CA PRO A 63 13.33 6.32 8.19
C PRO A 63 12.38 5.24 8.73
N TYR A 64 11.12 5.22 8.26
CA TYR A 64 10.13 4.21 8.65
C TYR A 64 10.18 2.96 7.79
N PHE A 65 11.02 2.93 6.75
CA PHE A 65 11.13 1.77 5.88
C PHE A 65 11.99 0.69 6.53
N VAL A 66 11.41 -0.50 6.63
CA VAL A 66 12.10 -1.72 7.04
C VAL A 66 12.50 -2.46 5.78
N ASN A 67 13.78 -2.81 5.66
CA ASN A 67 14.25 -3.67 4.58
C ASN A 67 13.88 -5.13 4.89
N SER A 68 12.66 -5.51 4.50
CA SER A 68 12.08 -6.82 4.76
C SER A 68 11.49 -7.43 3.49
N ASP A 69 11.60 -8.74 3.38
CA ASP A 69 10.99 -9.51 2.30
C ASP A 69 9.45 -9.38 2.32
N PRO A 70 8.79 -9.47 1.16
CA PRO A 70 7.33 -9.47 1.07
C PRO A 70 6.70 -10.56 1.95
N VAL A 71 5.65 -10.21 2.70
CA VAL A 71 4.90 -11.19 3.52
C VAL A 71 3.96 -12.05 2.67
N VAL A 72 3.63 -11.58 1.47
CA VAL A 72 2.87 -12.29 0.44
C VAL A 72 3.70 -12.28 -0.83
N ASP A 73 3.79 -13.40 -1.54
CA ASP A 73 4.50 -13.49 -2.82
C ASP A 73 4.04 -12.38 -3.77
N GLU A 74 5.00 -11.70 -4.39
CA GLU A 74 4.69 -10.59 -5.29
C GLU A 74 3.91 -11.10 -6.50
N ASP A 75 2.65 -10.67 -6.58
CA ASP A 75 1.82 -10.84 -7.76
C ASP A 75 2.33 -9.90 -8.87
N ASN A 76 3.24 -10.43 -9.69
CA ASN A 76 3.86 -9.72 -10.81
C ASN A 76 2.90 -9.47 -11.99
N ARG A 77 1.59 -9.74 -11.84
CA ARG A 77 0.60 -9.38 -12.85
C ARG A 77 0.61 -7.88 -13.04
N LYS A 78 0.88 -7.44 -14.28
CA LYS A 78 0.75 -6.04 -14.64
C LYS A 78 -0.70 -5.62 -14.42
N LEU A 79 -0.91 -4.54 -13.67
CA LEU A 79 -2.19 -3.87 -13.61
C LEU A 79 -2.61 -3.53 -15.04
N THR A 80 -3.64 -4.21 -15.53
CA THR A 80 -4.24 -3.90 -16.83
C THR A 80 -4.79 -2.49 -16.76
N LYS A 81 -4.61 -1.75 -17.86
CA LYS A 81 -5.16 -0.41 -17.97
C LYS A 81 -6.69 -0.55 -17.88
N LEU A 82 -7.28 0.00 -16.82
CA LEU A 82 -8.73 0.07 -16.67
C LEU A 82 -9.28 0.90 -17.84
N ASP A 83 -10.17 0.31 -18.63
CA ASP A 83 -10.94 0.98 -19.65
C ASP A 83 -12.36 1.27 -19.12
N ASP A 84 -13.18 1.92 -19.95
CA ASP A 84 -14.56 2.28 -19.58
C ASP A 84 -15.50 1.05 -19.53
N LYS A 85 -14.98 -0.18 -19.63
CA LYS A 85 -15.75 -1.44 -19.61
C LYS A 85 -15.63 -2.20 -18.28
N ALA A 86 -15.00 -1.61 -17.27
CA ALA A 86 -14.90 -2.25 -15.96
C ALA A 86 -16.29 -2.56 -15.38
N GLU A 87 -16.45 -3.75 -14.78
CA GLU A 87 -17.72 -4.21 -14.19
C GLU A 87 -18.22 -3.26 -13.08
N TYR A 88 -17.29 -2.63 -12.36
CA TYR A 88 -17.59 -1.65 -11.31
C TYR A 88 -16.79 -0.37 -11.55
N ILE A 89 -17.49 0.70 -11.93
CA ILE A 89 -16.93 2.04 -12.04
C ILE A 89 -17.60 2.93 -10.98
N ARG A 90 -16.81 3.45 -10.04
CA ARG A 90 -17.27 4.45 -9.07
C ARG A 90 -16.74 5.82 -9.45
N THR A 91 -17.61 6.65 -10.01
CA THR A 91 -17.33 8.06 -10.28
C THR A 91 -17.58 8.92 -9.03
N GLY A 92 -17.10 10.16 -9.03
CA GLY A 92 -17.36 11.10 -7.94
C GLY A 92 -16.58 10.84 -6.65
N LEU A 93 -15.48 10.05 -6.70
CA LEU A 93 -14.57 9.91 -5.57
C LEU A 93 -14.00 11.28 -5.19
N THR A 94 -14.44 11.82 -4.06
CA THR A 94 -13.89 13.05 -3.50
C THR A 94 -12.63 12.70 -2.71
N VAL A 95 -11.48 13.19 -3.15
CA VAL A 95 -10.24 13.05 -2.37
C VAL A 95 -10.42 13.84 -1.08
N ARG A 96 -10.59 13.15 0.06
CA ARG A 96 -10.50 13.81 1.36
C ARG A 96 -9.02 14.09 1.63
N THR A 97 -8.64 15.35 1.50
CA THR A 97 -7.32 15.83 1.90
C THR A 97 -7.24 15.76 3.42
N LEU A 98 -6.46 14.82 3.96
CA LEU A 98 -5.92 14.96 5.31
C LEU A 98 -4.77 15.94 5.20
N PHE A 99 -4.93 17.13 5.78
CA PHE A 99 -3.82 18.06 5.98
C PHE A 99 -2.97 17.50 7.13
N PHE A 100 -1.66 17.36 6.89
CA PHE A 100 -0.65 17.25 7.92
C PHE A 100 -0.07 18.65 8.17
#